data_AF-A0A4U5TTK6-F1
#
_entry.id   AF-A0A4U5TTK6-F1
#
_cell.length_a   1.000
_cell.length_b   1.000
_cell.length_c   1.000
_cell.angle_alpha   90.00
_cell.angle_beta   90.00
_cell.angle_gamma   90.00
#
_symmetry.space_group_name_H-M   'P 1'
#
loop_
_entity.id
_entity.type
_entity.pdbx_description
1 polymer ?
#
loop_
_entity_poly.entity_id
_entity_poly.type
_entity_poly.pdbx_seq_one_letter_code
_entity_poly.pdbx_strand_id
1 'polypeptide(L)'
;MGNAELKTVIQSQADEVKGQDGQWQFKINDRVLICVTDNNHNRMRIITPIVEIQKLNTEEILSALAANFHTALDVKYAISDDIMWSVFIHPLKQLTKAQARDAIEQVYSAAETFGSSYSSTHLVFPGSEESEENTDKETVPLKQG
;
A
#
# COMPACT_ATOMS: atom_id res chain seq x y z
N MET A 1 -11.67 -13.97 11.75
CA MET A 1 -11.00 -14.09 13.06
C MET A 1 -11.63 -13.15 14.10
N GLY A 2 -11.16 -13.18 15.36
CA GLY A 2 -11.55 -12.23 16.41
C GLY A 2 -10.41 -11.27 16.82
N ASN A 3 -10.72 -10.29 17.67
CA ASN A 3 -9.78 -9.24 18.08
C ASN A 3 -8.50 -9.76 18.75
N ALA A 4 -8.61 -10.74 19.65
CA ALA A 4 -7.44 -11.31 20.33
C ALA A 4 -6.46 -11.98 19.35
N GLU A 5 -6.99 -12.70 18.34
CA GLU A 5 -6.15 -13.31 17.31
C GLU A 5 -5.51 -12.25 16.41
N LEU A 6 -6.27 -11.23 16.01
CA LEU A 6 -5.76 -10.13 15.19
C LEU A 6 -4.65 -9.36 15.92
N LYS A 7 -4.83 -9.08 17.21
CA LYS A 7 -3.79 -8.47 18.07
C LYS A 7 -2.49 -9.28 18.05
N THR A 8 -2.60 -10.61 18.13
CA THR A 8 -1.43 -11.49 18.09
C THR A 8 -0.70 -11.39 16.75
N VAL A 9 -1.44 -11.30 15.63
CA VAL A 9 -0.86 -11.09 14.30
C VAL A 9 -0.15 -9.74 14.21
N ILE A 10 -0.77 -8.67 14.70
CA ILE A 10 -0.18 -7.32 14.73
C ILE A 10 1.12 -7.33 15.54
N GLN A 11 1.10 -7.89 16.75
CA GLN A 11 2.26 -7.99 17.63
C GLN A 11 3.41 -8.81 17.04
N SER A 12 3.12 -9.74 16.12
CA SER A 12 4.17 -10.55 15.48
C SER A 12 4.94 -9.82 14.37
N GLN A 13 4.45 -8.67 13.90
CA GLN A 13 5.04 -7.92 12.78
C GLN A 13 5.45 -6.48 13.13
N ALA A 14 5.03 -5.98 14.29
CA ALA A 14 5.23 -4.60 14.68
C ALA A 14 6.31 -4.45 15.75
N ASP A 15 7.11 -3.39 15.63
CA ASP A 15 8.13 -3.03 16.61
C ASP A 15 7.50 -2.54 17.92
N GLU A 16 6.40 -1.81 17.80
CA GLU A 16 5.65 -1.23 18.91
C GLU A 16 4.16 -1.36 18.63
N VAL A 17 3.38 -1.77 19.64
CA VAL A 17 1.91 -1.83 19.57
C VAL A 17 1.30 -1.14 20.79
N LYS A 18 0.41 -0.19 20.52
CA LYS A 18 -0.38 0.56 21.51
C LYS A 18 -1.87 0.39 21.23
N GLY A 19 -2.69 0.65 22.25
CA GLY A 19 -4.14 0.61 22.17
C GLY A 19 -4.75 -0.63 22.81
N GLN A 20 -5.99 -0.91 22.42
CA GLN A 20 -6.84 -1.91 23.05
C GLN A 20 -7.63 -2.69 22.00
N ASP A 21 -8.36 -3.71 22.44
CA ASP A 21 -9.08 -4.57 21.50
C ASP A 21 -10.03 -3.79 20.58
N GLY A 22 -9.78 -3.94 19.28
CA GLY A 22 -10.51 -3.28 18.21
C GLY A 22 -10.03 -1.88 17.84
N GLN A 23 -9.01 -1.36 18.51
CA GLN A 23 -8.32 -0.11 18.15
C GLN A 23 -6.84 -0.21 18.53
N TRP A 24 -6.00 -0.48 17.53
CA TRP A 24 -4.56 -0.58 17.70
C TRP A 24 -3.84 0.43 16.84
N GLN A 25 -2.79 1.02 17.39
CA GLN A 25 -1.80 1.79 16.66
C GLN A 25 -0.46 1.09 16.81
N PHE A 26 0.23 0.86 15.72
CA PHE A 26 1.48 0.10 15.73
C PHE A 26 2.48 0.65 14.71
N LYS A 27 3.75 0.29 14.87
CA LYS A 27 4.83 0.74 13.99
C LYS A 27 5.48 -0.42 13.26
N ILE A 28 5.83 -0.17 12.00
CA ILE A 28 6.65 -1.03 11.15
C ILE A 28 7.64 -0.11 10.43
N ASN A 29 8.94 -0.30 10.63
CA ASN A 29 9.99 0.52 10.00
C ASN A 29 9.71 2.03 10.15
N ASP A 30 9.41 2.48 11.37
CA ASP A 30 9.02 3.86 11.73
C ASP A 30 7.70 4.38 11.15
N ARG A 31 7.05 3.68 10.22
CA ARG A 31 5.71 4.03 9.73
C ARG A 31 4.64 3.61 10.72
N VAL A 32 3.74 4.53 11.05
CA VAL A 32 2.60 4.30 11.93
C VAL A 32 1.42 3.74 11.15
N LEU A 33 0.97 2.54 11.52
CA LEU A 33 -0.25 1.92 11.05
C LEU A 33 -1.31 1.92 12.15
N ILE A 34 -2.57 1.94 11.74
CA ILE A 34 -3.73 1.92 12.63
C ILE A 34 -4.65 0.78 12.18
N CYS A 35 -5.03 -0.09 13.11
CA CYS A 35 -6.06 -1.10 12.89
C CYS A 35 -7.29 -0.77 13.72
N VAL A 36 -8.45 -0.65 13.07
CA VAL A 36 -9.74 -0.41 13.71
C VAL A 36 -10.71 -1.51 13.32
N THR A 37 -11.41 -2.07 14.29
CA THR A 37 -12.44 -3.08 14.06
C THR A 37 -13.79 -2.64 14.60
N ASP A 38 -14.83 -3.05 13.90
CA ASP A 38 -16.21 -2.97 14.33
C ASP A 38 -16.79 -4.39 14.34
N ASN A 39 -16.88 -4.97 15.54
CA ASN A 39 -17.43 -6.32 15.72
C ASN A 39 -18.92 -6.39 15.38
N ASN A 40 -19.67 -5.29 15.62
CA ASN A 40 -21.11 -5.24 15.40
C ASN A 40 -21.43 -5.26 13.91
N HIS A 41 -20.70 -4.46 13.13
CA HIS A 41 -20.87 -4.38 11.68
C HIS A 41 -20.00 -5.36 10.89
N ASN A 42 -19.24 -6.22 11.59
CA ASN A 42 -18.31 -7.19 11.00
C ASN A 42 -17.35 -6.53 10.00
N ARG A 43 -16.63 -5.49 10.44
CA ARG A 43 -15.68 -4.76 9.59
C ARG A 43 -14.37 -4.53 10.33
N MET A 44 -13.28 -4.52 9.58
CA MET A 44 -12.00 -4.01 10.03
C MET A 44 -11.40 -3.13 8.96
N ARG A 45 -10.58 -2.17 9.37
CA ARG A 45 -9.68 -1.44 8.49
C ARG A 45 -8.27 -1.42 9.06
N ILE A 46 -7.28 -1.57 8.19
CA ILE A 46 -5.88 -1.27 8.49
C ILE A 46 -5.52 -0.09 7.60
N ILE A 47 -5.04 0.99 8.20
CA ILE A 47 -4.79 2.25 7.51
C ILE A 47 -3.46 2.86 7.94
N THR A 48 -2.84 3.61 7.04
CA THR A 48 -1.71 4.51 7.37
C THR A 48 -1.89 5.82 6.62
N PRO A 49 -1.60 6.96 7.25
CA PRO A 49 -1.51 8.22 6.53
C PRO A 49 -0.29 8.17 5.59
N ILE A 50 -0.41 8.82 4.43
CA ILE A 50 0.66 8.97 3.45
C ILE A 50 1.15 10.41 3.44
N VAL A 51 0.28 11.33 3.00
CA VAL A 51 0.64 12.74 2.75
C VAL A 51 -0.61 13.62 2.73
N GLU A 52 -0.48 14.87 3.12
CA GLU A 52 -1.55 15.86 3.01
C GLU A 52 -1.89 16.15 1.54
N ILE A 53 -3.17 16.24 1.20
CA ILE A 53 -3.64 16.47 -0.17
C ILE A 53 -3.12 17.78 -0.75
N GLN A 54 -2.96 18.81 0.08
CA GLN A 54 -2.42 20.11 -0.36
C GLN A 54 -0.97 20.04 -0.89
N LYS A 55 -0.24 18.96 -0.60
CA LYS A 55 1.12 18.72 -1.10
C LYS A 55 1.15 17.90 -2.39
N LEU A 56 0.00 17.42 -2.85
CA LEU A 56 -0.14 16.63 -4.06
C LEU A 56 -0.58 17.48 -5.24
N ASN A 57 -0.07 17.14 -6.41
CA ASN A 57 -0.62 17.63 -7.66
C ASN A 57 -1.74 16.70 -8.18
N THR A 58 -2.49 17.18 -9.17
CA THR A 58 -3.62 16.42 -9.75
C THR A 58 -3.17 15.10 -10.38
N GLU A 59 -1.98 15.03 -10.98
CA GLU A 59 -1.48 13.82 -11.63
C GLU A 59 -1.17 12.71 -10.62
N GLU A 60 -0.63 13.05 -9.45
CA GLU A 60 -0.39 12.11 -8.36
C GLU A 60 -1.72 11.53 -7.82
N ILE A 61 -2.74 12.37 -7.68
CA ILE A 61 -4.08 11.93 -7.25
C ILE A 61 -4.71 11.00 -8.29
N LEU A 62 -4.64 11.36 -9.58
CA LEU A 62 -5.16 10.52 -10.67
C LEU A 62 -4.39 9.20 -10.77
N SER A 63 -3.07 9.22 -10.59
CA SER A 63 -2.23 8.03 -10.55
C SER A 63 -2.63 7.09 -9.40
N ALA A 64 -2.87 7.63 -8.21
CA ALA A 64 -3.37 6.87 -7.07
C ALA A 64 -4.75 6.23 -7.36
N LEU A 65 -5.65 6.98 -8.00
CA LEU A 65 -6.97 6.45 -8.41
C LEU A 65 -6.87 5.37 -9.48
N ALA A 66 -5.97 5.51 -10.46
CA ALA A 66 -5.72 4.48 -11.47
C ALA A 66 -5.09 3.23 -10.83
N ALA A 67 -4.13 3.42 -9.93
CA ALA A 67 -3.47 2.35 -9.19
C ALA A 67 -4.46 1.51 -8.36
N ASN A 68 -5.53 2.12 -7.83
CA ASN A 68 -6.59 1.40 -7.13
C ASN A 68 -7.22 0.28 -7.96
N PHE A 69 -7.24 0.44 -9.29
CA PHE A 69 -7.77 -0.54 -10.22
C PHE A 69 -6.72 -1.55 -10.69
N HIS A 70 -5.45 -1.15 -10.83
CA HIS A 70 -4.41 -1.97 -11.44
C HIS A 70 -3.43 -2.61 -10.45
N THR A 71 -2.82 -1.83 -9.54
CA THR A 71 -1.58 -2.21 -8.82
C THR A 71 -1.71 -2.20 -7.30
N ALA A 72 -2.72 -1.52 -6.75
CA ALA A 72 -2.96 -1.46 -5.31
C ALA A 72 -3.61 -2.74 -4.74
N LEU A 73 -3.98 -3.71 -5.60
CA LEU A 73 -4.59 -5.00 -5.23
C LEU A 73 -5.76 -4.82 -4.24
N ASP A 74 -5.62 -5.34 -3.02
CA ASP A 74 -6.64 -5.29 -1.98
C ASP A 74 -6.64 -3.97 -1.19
N VAL A 75 -5.58 -3.17 -1.35
CA VAL A 75 -5.46 -1.84 -0.77
C VAL A 75 -6.08 -0.80 -1.69
N LYS A 76 -6.54 0.30 -1.10
CA LYS A 76 -7.02 1.49 -1.79
C LYS A 76 -6.35 2.73 -1.23
N TYR A 77 -5.96 3.63 -2.13
CA TYR A 77 -5.69 5.02 -1.83
C TYR A 77 -7.01 5.76 -1.66
N ALA A 78 -7.19 6.40 -0.51
CA ALA A 78 -8.42 7.10 -0.16
C ALA A 78 -8.11 8.42 0.54
N ILE A 79 -8.99 9.40 0.38
CA ILE A 79 -8.84 10.73 0.99
C ILE A 79 -9.80 10.84 2.18
N SER A 80 -9.27 11.26 3.34
CA SER A 80 -10.04 11.63 4.52
C SER A 80 -9.27 12.67 5.31
N ASP A 81 -9.99 13.68 5.83
CA ASP A 81 -9.42 14.74 6.68
C ASP A 81 -8.17 15.41 6.04
N ASP A 82 -8.28 15.75 4.75
CA ASP A 82 -7.23 16.36 3.93
C ASP A 82 -5.92 15.56 3.85
N ILE A 83 -5.98 14.25 4.14
CA ILE A 83 -4.84 13.32 4.05
C ILE A 83 -5.16 12.22 3.03
N MET A 84 -4.16 11.88 2.21
CA MET A 84 -4.14 10.64 1.43
C MET A 84 -3.77 9.46 2.35
N TRP A 85 -4.56 8.41 2.32
CA TRP A 85 -4.41 7.20 3.13
C TRP A 85 -4.20 5.99 2.24
N SER A 86 -3.37 5.06 2.71
CA SER A 86 -3.38 3.66 2.27
C SER A 86 -4.34 2.89 3.18
N VAL A 87 -5.30 2.18 2.59
CA VAL A 87 -6.43 1.59 3.30
C VAL A 87 -6.71 0.17 2.81
N PHE A 88 -6.69 -0.78 3.73
CA PHE A 88 -7.26 -2.11 3.53
C PHE A 88 -8.53 -2.26 4.37
N ILE A 89 -9.63 -2.72 3.78
CA ILE A 89 -10.92 -2.91 4.44
C ILE A 89 -11.39 -4.34 4.19
N HIS A 90 -11.76 -5.05 5.25
CA HIS A 90 -12.22 -6.43 5.14
C HIS A 90 -13.25 -6.75 6.23
N PRO A 91 -14.16 -7.72 6.02
CA PRO A 91 -15.00 -8.16 7.11
C PRO A 91 -14.23 -9.04 8.13
N LEU A 92 -14.31 -8.69 9.41
CA LEU A 92 -13.43 -9.21 10.47
C LEU A 92 -13.55 -10.73 10.65
N LYS A 93 -14.78 -11.27 10.64
CA LYS A 93 -15.05 -12.70 10.87
C LYS A 93 -14.41 -13.58 9.80
N GLN A 94 -14.35 -13.11 8.56
CA GLN A 94 -13.79 -13.82 7.41
C GLN A 94 -12.28 -13.67 7.27
N LEU A 95 -11.67 -12.71 7.99
CA LEU A 95 -10.24 -12.47 7.91
C LEU A 95 -9.46 -13.66 8.51
N THR A 96 -8.55 -14.21 7.72
CA THR A 96 -7.61 -15.25 8.14
C THR A 96 -6.30 -14.64 8.68
N LYS A 97 -5.51 -15.43 9.42
CA LYS A 97 -4.20 -14.97 9.93
C LYS A 97 -3.22 -14.63 8.79
N ALA A 98 -3.27 -15.37 7.68
CA ALA A 98 -2.42 -15.09 6.52
C ALA A 98 -2.82 -13.77 5.85
N GLN A 99 -4.11 -13.57 5.58
CA GLN A 99 -4.62 -12.31 5.02
C GLN A 99 -4.35 -11.11 5.93
N ALA A 100 -4.43 -11.28 7.25
CA ALA A 100 -4.11 -10.19 8.18
C ALA A 100 -2.62 -9.78 8.12
N ARG A 101 -1.70 -10.73 7.90
CA ARG A 101 -0.28 -10.43 7.70
C ARG A 101 -0.05 -9.71 6.39
N ASP A 102 -0.55 -10.32 5.31
CA ASP A 102 -0.46 -9.77 3.97
C ASP A 102 -1.07 -8.37 3.86
N ALA A 103 -2.23 -8.13 4.48
CA ALA A 103 -2.84 -6.81 4.53
C ALA A 103 -1.98 -5.75 5.23
N ILE A 104 -1.24 -6.12 6.29
CA ILE A 104 -0.33 -5.21 6.99
C ILE A 104 0.83 -4.83 6.05
N GLU A 105 1.43 -5.82 5.40
CA GLU A 105 2.52 -5.62 4.43
C GLU A 105 2.07 -4.80 3.22
N GLN A 106 0.87 -5.08 2.70
CA GLN A 106 0.29 -4.37 1.57
C GLN A 106 -0.02 -2.91 1.90
N VAL A 107 -0.62 -2.63 3.06
CA VAL A 107 -0.93 -1.25 3.50
C VAL A 107 0.35 -0.43 3.66
N TYR A 108 1.38 -1.04 4.28
CA TYR A 108 2.70 -0.44 4.41
C TYR A 108 3.33 -0.17 3.03
N SER A 109 3.37 -1.19 2.16
CA SER A 109 4.03 -1.09 0.84
C SER A 109 3.36 -0.07 -0.08
N ALA A 110 2.02 0.00 -0.09
CA ALA A 110 1.29 1.02 -0.85
C ALA A 110 1.63 2.43 -0.36
N ALA A 111 1.86 2.62 0.94
CA ALA A 111 2.27 3.91 1.48
C ALA A 111 3.72 4.27 1.11
N GLU A 112 4.63 3.29 1.09
CA GLU A 112 6.04 3.50 0.72
C GLU A 112 6.24 3.76 -0.77
N THR A 113 5.44 3.12 -1.63
CA THR A 113 5.56 3.25 -3.09
C THR A 113 4.72 4.38 -3.68
N PHE A 114 3.94 5.08 -2.85
CA PHE A 114 3.17 6.25 -3.28
C PHE A 114 4.11 7.32 -3.86
N GLY A 115 3.76 7.87 -5.02
CA GLY A 115 4.62 8.81 -5.76
C GLY A 115 5.64 8.14 -6.68
N SER A 116 5.72 6.81 -6.70
CA SER A 116 6.57 6.04 -7.62
C SER A 116 5.79 4.96 -8.36
N SER A 117 5.80 3.71 -7.89
CA SER A 117 5.10 2.59 -8.54
C SER A 117 3.64 2.43 -8.10
N TYR A 118 3.21 3.10 -7.03
CA TYR A 118 1.86 3.00 -6.47
C TYR A 118 1.38 1.56 -6.27
N SER A 119 2.27 0.65 -5.86
CA SER A 119 2.01 -0.79 -5.73
C SER A 119 1.89 -1.22 -4.27
N SER A 120 0.95 -2.12 -4.01
CA SER A 120 0.77 -2.76 -2.70
C SER A 120 1.72 -3.94 -2.45
N THR A 121 2.48 -4.36 -3.46
CA THR A 121 3.48 -5.43 -3.32
C THR A 121 4.80 -4.99 -3.95
N HIS A 122 5.89 -5.59 -3.49
CA HIS A 122 7.20 -5.42 -4.15
C HIS A 122 7.27 -6.11 -5.53
N LEU A 123 6.18 -6.72 -6.01
CA LEU A 123 6.09 -7.31 -7.33
C LEU A 123 5.90 -6.20 -8.37
N VAL A 124 7.00 -5.83 -9.02
CA VAL A 124 6.95 -5.32 -10.38
C VAL A 124 6.33 -6.42 -11.24
N PHE A 125 5.13 -6.20 -11.78
CA PHE A 125 4.56 -7.12 -12.76
C PHE A 125 5.48 -7.14 -13.99
N PRO A 126 6.05 -8.30 -14.40
CA PRO A 126 6.73 -8.41 -15.69
C PRO A 126 5.64 -8.50 -16.77
N GLY A 127 5.04 -7.36 -17.09
CA GLY A 127 3.87 -7.28 -17.99
C GLY A 127 3.95 -6.17 -19.03
N SER A 128 5.00 -5.37 -18.99
CA SER A 128 5.41 -4.51 -20.09
C SER A 128 6.93 -4.55 -20.13
N GLU A 129 7.48 -5.39 -21.00
CA GLU A 129 8.83 -5.14 -21.50
C GLU A 129 8.82 -3.71 -22.05
N GLU A 130 9.41 -2.78 -21.30
CA GLU A 130 10.00 -1.62 -21.94
C GLU A 130 11.08 -2.18 -22.85
N SER A 131 10.82 -2.16 -24.15
CA SER A 131 11.85 -2.40 -25.14
C SER A 131 12.97 -1.40 -24.84
N GLU A 132 14.10 -1.91 -24.36
CA GLU A 132 15.35 -1.16 -24.29
C GLU A 132 15.64 -0.63 -25.70
N GLU A 133 15.35 0.66 -25.93
CA GLU A 133 15.92 1.39 -27.06
C GLU A 133 17.42 1.45 -26.86
N ASN A 134 18.13 0.49 -27.45
CA ASN A 134 19.56 0.56 -27.69
C ASN A 134 19.85 1.77 -28.61
N THR A 135 20.03 2.95 -28.03
CA THR A 135 20.75 4.05 -28.70
C THR A 135 22.25 3.82 -28.61
N ASP A 136 22.75 2.83 -29.34
CA ASP A 136 24.15 2.81 -29.72
C ASP A 136 24.34 3.72 -30.94
N LYS A 137 24.88 4.90 -30.66
CA LYS A 137 25.42 5.83 -31.64
C LYS A 137 26.68 5.21 -32.25
N GLU A 138 26.53 4.44 -33.33
CA GLU A 138 27.67 4.07 -34.16
C GLU A 138 27.91 5.14 -35.23
N THR A 139 29.06 5.80 -35.11
CA THR A 139 29.56 6.81 -36.02
C THR A 139 29.86 6.25 -37.41
N VAL A 140 29.42 6.98 -38.43
CA VAL A 140 29.67 6.79 -39.86
C VAL A 140 31.17 6.70 -40.20
N PRO A 141 31.54 5.91 -41.23
CA PRO A 141 32.43 6.45 -42.25
C PRO A 141 31.86 6.32 -43.66
N LEU A 142 31.81 7.46 -44.36
CA LEU A 142 31.59 7.54 -45.81
C LEU A 142 32.70 6.76 -46.53
N LYS A 143 32.33 5.90 -47.48
CA LYS A 143 33.23 5.49 -48.56
C LYS A 143 32.78 6.12 -49.86
N GLN A 144 33.68 6.92 -50.41
CA GLN A 144 33.69 7.39 -51.78
C GLN A 144 33.96 6.21 -52.72
N GLY A 145 33.33 6.22 -53.89
CA GLY A 145 33.52 5.28 -54.99
C GLY A 145 32.44 5.43 -56.03
#